data_AF-A0A453GU35-F1
#
_entry.id   AF-A0A453GU35-F1
#
_cell.length_a   1.000
_cell.length_b   1.000
_cell.length_c   1.000
_cell.angle_alpha   90.00
_cell.angle_beta   90.00
_cell.angle_gamma   90.00
#
_symmetry.space_group_name_H-M   'P 1'
#
loop_
_entity.id
_entity.type
_entity.pdbx_description
1 polymer ?
#
loop_
_entity_poly.entity_id
_entity_poly.type
_entity_poly.pdbx_seq_one_letter_code
_entity_poly.pdbx_strand_id
1 'polypeptide(L)' 'GKKKQNVKCVRYDIDGECHVLLVACRDIARGEKLYYDYNGHEYAYPTHHFV' A
#
# COMPACT_ATOMS: atom_id res chain seq x y z
N GLY A 1 -6.90 -7.68 5.84
CA GLY A 1 -6.68 -8.98 5.17
C GLY A 1 -6.34 -8.78 3.70
N LYS A 2 -5.48 -9.62 3.10
CA LYS A 2 -4.90 -9.45 1.75
C LYS A 2 -5.93 -9.18 0.64
N LYS A 3 -7.14 -9.74 0.74
CA LYS A 3 -8.26 -9.50 -0.21
C LYS A 3 -8.78 -8.05 -0.23
N LYS A 4 -8.56 -7.26 0.83
CA LYS A 4 -9.00 -5.86 0.91
C LYS A 4 -8.03 -4.90 0.22
N GLN A 5 -6.79 -5.32 -0.09
CA GLN A 5 -5.79 -4.43 -0.69
C GLN A 5 -6.21 -4.03 -2.11
N ASN A 6 -6.24 -2.73 -2.35
CA ASN A 6 -6.58 -2.12 -3.64
C ASN A 6 -5.53 -1.08 -4.07
N VAL A 7 -4.60 -0.73 -3.18
CA VAL A 7 -3.46 0.14 -3.42
C VAL A 7 -2.18 -0.59 -2.98
N LYS A 8 -1.04 -0.29 -3.63
CA LYS A 8 0.28 -0.77 -3.24
C LYS A 8 1.23 0.41 -3.02
N CYS A 9 2.01 0.30 -1.94
CA CYS A 9 3.12 1.20 -1.66
C CYS A 9 4.37 0.69 -2.39
N VAL A 10 5.01 1.55 -3.17
CA VAL A 10 6.19 1.26 -3.98
C VAL A 10 7.25 2.33 -3.81
N ARG A 11 8.52 1.95 -3.93
CA ARG A 11 9.66 2.85 -3.88
C ARG A 11 10.28 2.96 -5.27
N TYR A 12 10.51 4.18 -5.72
CA TYR A 12 11.20 4.47 -6.97
C TYR A 12 12.35 5.42 -6.71
N ASP A 13 13.42 5.22 -7.46
CA ASP A 13 14.45 6.23 -7.69
C ASP A 13 13.93 7.16 -8.81
N ILE A 14 13.78 8.44 -8.50
CA ILE A 14 13.44 9.47 -9.48
C ILE A 14 14.54 10.53 -9.36
N ASP A 15 15.34 10.66 -10.41
CA ASP A 15 16.47 11.59 -10.50
C ASP A 15 17.50 11.46 -9.35
N GLY A 16 17.71 10.25 -8.83
CA GLY A 16 18.66 9.96 -7.76
C GLY A 16 18.10 10.10 -6.35
N GLU A 17 16.82 10.45 -6.22
CA GLU A 17 16.12 10.57 -4.93
C GLU A 17 15.13 9.42 -4.72
N CYS A 18 14.98 9.00 -3.46
CA CYS A 18 14.07 7.92 -3.09
C CYS A 18 12.66 8.48 -2.85
N HIS A 19 11.70 8.06 -3.66
CA HIS A 19 10.29 8.44 -3.54
C HIS A 19 9.42 7.24 -3.19
N VAL A 20 8.47 7.45 -2.28
CA VAL A 20 7.44 6.46 -1.92
C VAL A 20 6.12 6.89 -2.56
N LEU A 21 5.55 6.00 -3.38
CA LEU A 21 4.30 6.25 -4.09
C LEU A 21 3.25 5.20 -3.71
N LEU A 22 1.99 5.64 -3.68
CA LEU A 22 0.82 4.77 -3.56
C LEU A 22 0.14 4.66 -4.92
N VAL A 23 0.05 3.44 -5.45
CA VAL A 23 -0.49 3.17 -6.79
C VAL A 23 -1.67 2.21 -6.68
N ALA A 24 -2.78 2.52 -7.36
CA ALA A 24 -3.92 1.62 -7.42
C ALA A 24 -3.56 0.32 -8.16
N CYS A 25 -3.95 -0.84 -7.62
CA CYS A 25 -3.67 -2.16 -8.22
C CYS A 25 -4.80 -2.67 -9.12
N ARG A 26 -5.94 -1.98 -9.09
CA ARG A 26 -7.17 -2.25 -9.85
C ARG A 26 -8.03 -1.00 -9.82
N ASP A 27 -9.13 -1.01 -10.57
CA ASP A 27 -10.15 0.04 -10.46
C ASP A 27 -10.77 0.06 -9.05
N ILE A 28 -11.03 1.28 -8.57
CA ILE A 28 -11.53 1.55 -7.22
C ILE A 28 -12.80 2.37 -7.35
N ALA A 29 -13.91 1.84 -6.82
CA ALA A 29 -15.20 2.51 -6.92
C ALA A 29 -15.28 3.71 -5.97
N ARG A 30 -16.15 4.68 -6.30
CA ARG A 30 -16.44 5.80 -5.39
C ARG A 30 -16.94 5.28 -4.05
N GLY A 31 -16.31 5.74 -2.96
CA GLY A 31 -16.66 5.34 -1.59
C GLY A 31 -15.99 4.05 -1.13
N GLU A 32 -15.25 3.35 -1.99
CA GLU A 32 -14.44 2.21 -1.59
C GLU A 32 -13.24 2.68 -0.76
N LYS A 33 -13.00 2.04 0.40
CA LYS A 33 -11.89 2.40 1.28
C LYS A 33 -10.57 1.86 0.74
N LEU A 34 -9.52 2.67 0.81
CA LEU A 34 -8.18 2.28 0.38
C LEU A 34 -7.47 1.44 1.45
N TYR A 35 -6.88 0.33 1.02
CA TYR A 35 -6.04 -0.53 1.84
C TYR A 35 -4.78 -0.91 1.06
N TYR A 36 -3.64 -0.84 1.72
CA TYR A 36 -2.36 -1.32 1.21
C TYR A 36 -1.62 -2.14 2.28
N ASP A 37 -0.56 -2.82 1.89
CA ASP A 37 0.28 -3.58 2.82
C ASP A 37 1.29 -2.67 3.54
N TYR A 38 1.13 -2.52 4.85
CA TYR A 38 2.08 -1.76 5.68
C TYR A 38 3.41 -2.49 5.84
N ASN A 39 3.41 -3.81 5.74
CA ASN A 39 4.59 -4.65 5.89
C ASN A 39 5.11 -5.16 4.54
N GLY A 40 4.87 -4.40 3.46
CA GLY A 40 5.26 -4.78 2.10
C GLY A 40 6.78 -4.84 1.83
N HIS A 41 7.60 -4.40 2.78
CA HIS A 41 9.06 -4.52 2.74
C HIS A 41 9.61 -5.16 4.01
N GLU A 42 9.29 -4.57 5.16
CA GLU A 42 9.69 -5.06 6.49
C GLU A 42 8.46 -5.41 7.32
N TYR A 43 8.59 -6.36 8.24
CA TYR A 43 7.51 -6.78 9.15
C TYR A 43 7.52 -5.99 10.49
N ALA A 44 7.80 -4.69 10.41
CA ALA A 44 7.98 -3.84 11.59
C ALA A 44 6.67 -3.25 12.13
N TYR A 45 5.57 -3.31 11.37
CA TYR A 45 4.30 -2.72 11.78
C TYR A 45 3.31 -3.79 12.30
N PRO A 46 2.88 -3.73 13.57
CA PRO A 46 1.94 -4.70 14.11
C PRO A 46 0.53 -4.49 13.51
N THR A 47 0.06 -5.44 12.71
CA THR A 47 -1.26 -5.38 12.04
C THR A 47 -2.28 -6.37 12.60
N HIS A 48 -1.99 -7.03 13.71
CA HIS A 48 -2.82 -8.12 14.25
C HIS A 48 -4.19 -7.68 14.78
N HIS A 49 -4.34 -6.40 15.13
CA HIS A 49 -5.62 -5.80 15.56
C HIS A 49 -6.36 -5.07 14.43
N PHE A 50 -5.90 -5.17 13.18
CA PHE A 50 -6.55 -4.50 12.06
C PHE A 50 -7.83 -5.24 11.63
N VAL A 51 -8.85 -4.47 11.25
CA VAL A 51 -10.22 -4.94 10.93
C VAL A 51 -10.39 -5.38 9.48
#